data_AF-A0A5P2CY11-F1
#
_entry.id   AF-A0A5P2CY11-F1
#
_cell.length_a   1.000
_cell.length_b   1.000
_cell.length_c   1.000
_cell.angle_alpha   90.00
_cell.angle_beta   90.00
_cell.angle_gamma   90.00
#
_symmetry.space_group_name_H-M   'P 1'
#
loop_
_entity.id
_entity.type
_entity.pdbx_description
1 polymer ?
#
loop_
_entity_poly.entity_id
_entity_poly.type
_entity_poly.pdbx_seq_one_letter_code
_entity_poly.pdbx_strand_id
1 'polypeptide(L)'
;MLPAKSEVARHLRQYRAWERQLLAHPADRSVRMHFEDTAYTLCVLMGECKAREAADAAEQYLRPREARPSRTTRAPHAATRRPQLSPSAPAPVR
;
A
#
# COMPACT_ATOMS: atom_id res chain seq x y z
N MET A 1 -18.42 1.99 10.12
CA MET A 1 -19.08 2.18 8.81
C MET A 1 -18.05 1.88 7.74
N LEU A 2 -18.34 0.98 6.81
CA LEU A 2 -17.43 0.71 5.68
C LEU A 2 -17.73 1.71 4.55
N PRO A 3 -16.72 2.17 3.81
CA PRO A 3 -16.94 3.08 2.69
C PRO A 3 -17.77 2.43 1.59
N ALA A 4 -18.53 3.25 0.86
CA ALA A 4 -19.35 2.76 -0.24
C ALA A 4 -18.47 2.14 -1.33
N LYS A 5 -18.84 0.95 -1.82
CA LYS A 5 -18.06 0.26 -2.87
C LYS A 5 -17.91 1.09 -4.14
N SER A 6 -18.92 1.88 -4.50
CA SER A 6 -18.87 2.79 -5.65
C SER A 6 -17.80 3.88 -5.49
N GLU A 7 -17.66 4.42 -4.29
CA GLU A 7 -16.66 5.43 -3.95
C GLU A 7 -15.25 4.83 -4.01
N VAL A 8 -15.03 3.68 -3.36
CA VAL A 8 -13.74 2.97 -3.42
C VAL A 8 -13.37 2.62 -4.87
N ALA A 9 -14.32 2.14 -5.67
CA ALA A 9 -14.09 1.83 -7.08
C ALA A 9 -13.71 3.06 -7.91
N ARG A 10 -14.29 4.23 -7.62
CA ARG A 10 -13.94 5.48 -8.29
C ARG A 10 -12.51 5.89 -7.98
N HIS A 11 -12.13 5.90 -6.71
CA HIS A 11 -10.77 6.28 -6.28
C HIS A 11 -9.72 5.30 -6.78
N LEU A 12 -10.01 4.00 -6.80
CA LEU A 12 -9.12 2.99 -7.37
C LEU A 12 -8.86 3.21 -8.87
N ARG A 13 -9.89 3.53 -9.66
CA ARG A 13 -9.71 3.85 -11.09
C ARG A 13 -8.87 5.10 -11.29
N GLN A 14 -9.11 6.15 -10.49
CA GLN A 14 -8.32 7.38 -10.54
C GLN A 14 -6.86 7.12 -10.16
N TYR A 15 -6.61 6.35 -9.11
CA TYR A 15 -5.26 5.97 -8.67
C TYR A 15 -4.48 5.29 -9.80
N ARG A 16 -5.07 4.29 -10.45
CA ARG A 16 -4.43 3.59 -11.59
C ARG A 16 -4.21 4.50 -12.79
N ALA A 17 -5.10 5.46 -13.05
CA ALA A 17 -4.92 6.43 -14.12
C ALA A 17 -3.76 7.39 -13.83
N TRP A 18 -3.64 7.87 -12.59
CA TRP A 18 -2.54 8.74 -12.17
C TRP A 18 -1.22 7.98 -12.08
N GLU A 19 -1.22 6.72 -11.66
CA GLU A 19 -0.04 5.86 -11.68
C GLU A 19 0.56 5.78 -13.09
N ARG A 20 -0.27 5.53 -14.11
CA ARG A 20 0.18 5.52 -15.51
C ARG A 20 0.70 6.87 -15.97
N GLN A 21 0.04 7.96 -15.59
CA GLN A 21 0.48 9.31 -15.95
C GLN A 21 1.79 9.70 -15.26
N LEU A 22 1.99 9.31 -14.00
CA LEU A 22 3.23 9.56 -13.26
C LEU A 22 4.40 8.78 -13.87
N LEU A 23 4.16 7.56 -14.35
CA LEU A 23 5.15 6.79 -15.11
C LEU A 23 5.49 7.46 -16.46
N ALA A 24 4.52 8.07 -17.14
CA ALA A 24 4.75 8.77 -18.41
C ALA A 24 5.41 10.14 -18.23
N HIS A 25 5.07 10.85 -17.14
CA HIS A 25 5.47 12.24 -16.88
C HIS A 25 5.97 12.43 -15.43
N PRO A 26 7.10 11.82 -15.06
CA PRO A 26 7.58 11.84 -13.67
C PRO A 26 7.99 13.24 -13.15
N ALA A 27 8.33 14.16 -14.06
CA ALA A 27 8.72 15.52 -13.72
C ALA A 27 7.52 16.47 -13.51
N ASP A 28 6.31 16.06 -13.94
CA ASP A 28 5.11 16.89 -13.80
C ASP A 28 4.64 16.89 -12.34
N ARG A 29 4.69 18.08 -11.72
CA ARG A 29 4.30 18.27 -10.32
C ARG A 29 2.79 18.16 -10.12
N SER A 30 1.97 18.54 -11.10
CA SER A 30 0.52 18.44 -11.00
C SER A 30 0.09 16.98 -11.01
N VAL A 31 0.65 16.17 -11.93
CA VAL A 31 0.43 14.72 -11.98
C VAL A 31 0.82 14.07 -10.65
N ARG A 32 1.98 14.42 -10.10
CA ARG A 32 2.44 13.89 -8.82
C ARG A 32 1.52 14.29 -7.66
N MET A 33 1.10 15.55 -7.58
CA MET A 33 0.17 16.03 -6.56
C MET A 33 -1.17 15.27 -6.62
N HIS A 34 -1.75 15.10 -7.82
CA HIS A 34 -3.01 14.36 -7.96
C HIS A 34 -2.87 12.87 -7.65
N PHE A 35 -1.72 12.27 -7.99
CA PHE A 35 -1.41 10.90 -7.59
C PHE A 35 -1.35 10.76 -6.07
N GLU A 36 -0.61 11.64 -5.39
CA GLU A 36 -0.44 11.64 -3.93
C GLU A 36 -1.77 11.86 -3.20
N ASP A 37 -2.61 12.80 -3.66
CA ASP A 37 -3.94 13.06 -3.09
C ASP A 37 -4.89 11.85 -3.23
N THR A 38 -4.89 11.24 -4.42
CA THR A 38 -5.70 10.03 -4.66
C THR A 38 -5.19 8.85 -3.82
N ALA A 39 -3.87 8.71 -3.70
CA ALA A 39 -3.24 7.70 -2.87
C ALA A 39 -3.57 7.87 -1.39
N TYR A 40 -3.51 9.10 -0.86
CA TYR A 40 -3.88 9.42 0.51
C TYR A 40 -5.34 9.05 0.80
N THR A 41 -6.25 9.42 -0.12
CA THR A 41 -7.67 9.06 0.01
C THR A 41 -7.86 7.54 0.10
N LEU A 42 -7.18 6.78 -0.76
CA LEU A 42 -7.23 5.32 -0.74
C LEU A 42 -6.70 4.72 0.56
N CYS A 43 -5.58 5.24 1.06
CA CYS A 43 -5.00 4.86 2.35
C CYS A 43 -6.01 5.02 3.50
N VAL A 44 -6.70 6.17 3.57
CA VAL A 44 -7.72 6.43 4.59
C VAL A 44 -8.92 5.51 4.44
N LEU A 45 -9.42 5.32 3.21
CA LEU A 45 -10.58 4.46 2.96
C LEU A 45 -10.32 2.99 3.30
N MET A 46 -9.09 2.51 3.08
CA MET A 46 -8.72 1.11 3.33
C MET A 46 -8.07 0.86 4.70
N GLY A 47 -7.68 1.92 5.41
CA GLY A 47 -6.98 1.80 6.70
C GLY A 47 -5.52 1.34 6.56
N GLU A 48 -4.91 1.58 5.41
CA GLU A 48 -3.54 1.15 5.08
C GLU A 48 -2.60 2.36 5.00
N CYS A 49 -1.36 2.24 5.48
CA CYS A 49 -0.41 3.36 5.47
C CYS A 49 0.30 3.55 4.12
N LYS A 50 0.30 2.52 3.25
CA LYS A 50 0.98 2.56 1.95
C LYS A 50 -0.01 2.51 0.81
N ALA A 51 0.19 3.40 -0.16
CA ALA A 51 -0.69 3.55 -1.33
C ALA A 51 -0.90 2.24 -2.10
N ARG A 52 0.17 1.45 -2.29
CA ARG A 52 0.08 0.16 -2.99
C ARG A 52 -0.71 -0.88 -2.19
N GLU A 53 -0.48 -0.96 -0.88
CA GLU A 53 -1.21 -1.89 0.00
C GLU A 53 -2.69 -1.49 0.07
N ALA A 54 -2.98 -0.18 0.10
CA ALA A 54 -4.34 0.34 -0.01
C ALA A 54 -5.02 -0.03 -1.34
N ALA A 55 -4.30 0.06 -2.47
CA ALA A 55 -4.84 -0.34 -3.77
C ALA A 55 -5.16 -1.84 -3.82
N ASP A 56 -4.26 -2.71 -3.34
CA ASP A 56 -4.48 -4.15 -3.27
C ASP A 56 -5.68 -4.49 -2.37
N ALA A 57 -5.80 -3.82 -1.21
CA ALA A 57 -6.92 -3.98 -0.30
C ALA A 57 -8.24 -3.52 -0.92
N ALA A 58 -8.24 -2.41 -1.67
CA ALA A 58 -9.39 -1.91 -2.40
C ALA A 58 -9.84 -2.88 -3.50
N GLU A 59 -8.90 -3.43 -4.27
CA GLU A 59 -9.19 -4.47 -5.28
C GLU A 59 -9.85 -5.70 -4.64
N GLN A 60 -9.33 -6.15 -3.50
CA GLN A 60 -9.89 -7.27 -2.76
C GLN A 60 -11.27 -6.94 -2.15
N TYR A 61 -11.51 -5.70 -1.71
CA TYR A 61 -12.79 -5.24 -1.19
C TYR A 61 -13.89 -5.16 -2.26
N LEU A 62 -13.51 -4.80 -3.48
CA LEU A 62 -14.41 -4.69 -4.63
C LEU A 62 -14.68 -6.02 -5.32
N ARG A 63 -13.84 -7.04 -5.09
CA ARG A 63 -14.00 -8.36 -5.68
C ARG A 63 -15.41 -8.93 -5.40
N PRO A 64 -16.18 -9.32 -6.43
CA PRO A 64 -17.46 -9.99 -6.24
C PRO A 64 -17.26 -11.26 -5.41
N ARG A 65 -18.18 -11.54 -4.49
CA ARG A 65 -18.15 -12.76 -3.67
C ARG A 65 -18.64 -13.94 -4.50
N GLU A 66 -17.82 -14.41 -5.44
CA GLU A 66 -17.97 -15.77 -5.93
C GLU A 66 -17.59 -16.74 -4.80
N ALA A 67 -18.35 -17.82 -4.63
CA ALA A 67 -18.20 -18.78 -3.55
C ALA A 67 -16.74 -19.23 -3.42
N ARG A 68 -16.10 -18.80 -2.33
CA ARG A 68 -14.70 -19.07 -2.00
C ARG A 68 -14.59 -20.45 -1.33
N PRO A 69 -13.74 -21.38 -1.78
CA PRO A 69 -13.04 -22.24 -0.85
C PRO A 69 -11.89 -21.44 -0.23
N SER A 70 -11.91 -21.39 1.10
CA SER A 70 -11.03 -20.63 1.97
C SER A 70 -9.62 -21.23 2.11
N ARG A 71 -8.58 -20.41 1.89
CA ARG A 71 -7.29 -20.28 2.63
C ARG A 71 -6.33 -19.56 1.68
N THR A 72 -5.72 -18.44 2.07
CA THR A 72 -4.61 -18.45 3.00
C THR A 72 -4.59 -17.16 3.81
N THR A 73 -4.50 -17.33 5.13
CA THR A 73 -4.07 -16.34 6.09
C THR A 73 -2.74 -15.75 5.62
N ARG A 74 -2.72 -14.50 5.14
CA ARG A 74 -1.44 -13.79 4.97
C ARG A 74 -0.97 -13.45 6.39
N ALA A 75 0.06 -14.18 6.82
CA ALA A 75 0.75 -13.99 8.10
C ALA A 75 1.18 -12.52 8.28
N PRO A 76 1.32 -12.03 9.53
CA PRO A 76 1.84 -10.70 9.78
C PRO A 76 3.27 -10.63 9.24
N HIS A 77 3.46 -9.87 8.17
CA HIS A 77 4.80 -9.62 7.64
C HIS A 77 5.53 -8.73 8.63
N ALA A 78 6.28 -9.43 9.49
CA ALA A 78 7.61 -9.09 9.95
C ALA A 78 7.82 -7.61 10.26
N ALA A 79 7.71 -7.31 11.55
CA ALA A 79 8.54 -6.31 12.19
C ALA A 79 9.91 -6.28 11.51
N THR A 80 10.23 -5.17 10.84
CA THR A 80 11.60 -4.82 10.49
C THR A 80 12.31 -4.53 11.81
N ARG A 81 12.69 -5.62 12.47
CA ARG A 81 13.61 -5.60 13.59
C ARG A 81 14.92 -5.10 12.99
N ARG A 82 15.18 -3.81 13.16
CA ARG A 82 16.52 -3.22 13.04
C ARG A 82 17.51 -4.22 13.65
N PRO A 83 18.60 -4.61 12.97
CA PRO A 83 19.73 -5.18 13.68
C PRO A 83 20.20 -4.09 14.63
N GLN A 84 19.95 -4.30 15.92
CA GLN A 84 20.53 -3.49 16.99
C GLN A 84 22.05 -3.67 16.85
N LEU A 85 22.75 -2.58 16.52
CA LEU A 85 24.18 -2.50 16.78
C LEU A 85 24.35 -2.71 18.28
N SER A 86 25.01 -3.80 18.68
CA SER A 86 25.66 -3.90 19.97
C SER A 86 27.16 -4.14 19.76
N PRO A 87 28.02 -3.39 20.47
CA PRO A 87 29.46 -3.42 20.32
C PRO A 87 30.05 -4.61 21.08
N SER A 88 31.03 -5.31 20.50
CA SER A 88 31.84 -6.26 21.26
C SER A 88 33.30 -6.15 20.84
N ALA A 89 34.07 -5.40 21.62
CA ALA A 89 35.51 -5.60 21.82
C ALA A 89 35.70 -6.36 23.16
N PRO A 90 36.91 -6.85 23.57
CA PRO A 90 38.17 -7.11 22.86
C PRO A 90 38.84 -8.50 23.17
N ALA A 91 40.06 -8.70 22.60
CA ALA A 91 41.22 -9.52 23.06
C ALA A 91 41.32 -11.01 22.63
N PRO A 92 42.50 -11.71 22.69
CA PRO A 92 43.86 -11.30 23.13
C PRO A 92 45.06 -11.75 22.22
N VAL A 93 46.24 -11.36 22.71
CA VAL A 93 47.65 -11.64 22.36
C VAL A 93 48.06 -13.01 21.81
N ARG A 94 49.07 -13.00 20.92
CA ARG A 94 50.17 -13.98 20.86
C ARG A 94 51.48 -13.26 20.58
#